data_AF-A0A2P8QHC9-F1
#
_entry.id   AF-A0A2P8QHC9-F1
#
_cell.length_a   1.000
_cell.length_b   1.000
_cell.length_c   1.000
_cell.angle_alpha   90.00
_cell.angle_beta   90.00
_cell.angle_gamma   90.00
#
_symmetry.space_group_name_H-M   'P 1'
#
loop_
_entity.id
_entity.type
_entity.pdbx_description
1 polymer ?
#
loop_
_entity_poly.entity_id
_entity_poly.type
_entity_poly.pdbx_seq_one_letter_code
_entity_poly.pdbx_strand_id
1 'polypeptide(L)'
;MTNSEQQQFQVPDLAELGIEMSPQDYSPTVSLIDDGLESVLRRHEANLLAIPGVTMVSRQMVEPGRETIIIGVIDSGVLDCLPADLEGVPVRGEVTGPIEAL
;
A
#
# COMPACT_ATOMS: atom_id res chain seq x y z
N MET A 1 -7.61 51.39 7.54
CA MET A 1 -6.54 50.43 7.18
C MET A 1 -6.18 49.69 8.45
N THR A 2 -6.79 48.52 8.70
CA THR A 2 -6.57 47.72 9.90
C THR A 2 -5.62 46.58 9.56
N ASN A 3 -4.41 46.63 10.13
CA ASN A 3 -3.40 45.58 10.06
C ASN A 3 -3.93 44.35 10.81
N SER A 4 -4.12 43.24 10.09
CA SER A 4 -4.42 41.94 10.68
C SER A 4 -3.13 41.35 11.24
N GLU A 5 -3.04 41.29 12.56
CA GLU A 5 -1.94 40.64 13.28
C GLU A 5 -1.93 39.14 12.95
N GLN A 6 -0.80 38.67 12.41
CA GLN A 6 -0.58 37.25 12.16
C GLN A 6 -0.50 36.53 13.51
N GLN A 7 -1.48 35.69 13.81
CA GLN A 7 -1.45 34.83 14.99
C GLN A 7 -0.21 33.93 14.92
N GLN A 8 0.80 34.21 15.74
CA GLN A 8 1.89 33.27 15.98
C GLN A 8 1.28 32.00 16.56
N PHE A 9 1.41 30.88 15.84
CA PHE A 9 1.20 29.55 16.38
C PHE A 9 2.15 29.38 17.58
N GLN A 10 1.62 29.51 18.79
CA GLN A 10 2.36 29.15 20.00
C GLN A 10 2.44 27.63 20.04
N VAL A 11 3.64 27.09 19.88
CA VAL A 11 3.90 25.68 20.14
C VAL A 11 3.70 25.48 21.65
N PRO A 12 2.80 24.59 22.09
CA PRO A 12 2.62 24.34 23.52
C PRO A 12 3.93 23.85 24.12
N ASP A 13 4.24 24.31 25.32
CA ASP A 13 5.38 23.79 26.07
C ASP A 13 5.15 22.29 26.34
N LEU A 14 6.08 21.48 25.86
CA LEU A 14 5.96 20.03 25.82
C LEU A 14 5.95 19.42 27.24
N ALA A 15 6.38 20.15 28.26
CA ALA A 15 6.37 19.71 29.65
C ALA A 15 4.97 19.78 30.28
N GLU A 16 4.07 20.66 29.81
CA GLU A 16 2.69 20.71 30.31
C GLU A 16 1.83 19.53 29.84
N LEU A 17 2.25 18.82 28.78
CA LEU A 17 1.51 17.70 28.23
C LEU A 17 1.80 16.36 28.92
N GLY A 18 2.71 16.32 29.91
CA GLY A 18 3.04 15.08 30.64
C GLY A 18 3.54 13.95 29.73
N ILE A 19 3.96 14.26 28.50
CA ILE A 19 4.48 13.30 27.55
C ILE A 19 5.93 13.04 27.93
N GLU A 20 6.15 12.06 28.79
CA GLU A 20 7.47 11.46 28.93
C GLU A 20 7.82 10.78 27.61
N MET A 21 8.48 11.51 26.70
CA MET A 21 9.07 10.95 25.49
C MET A 21 10.32 10.15 25.88
N SER A 22 10.12 9.06 26.62
CA SER A 22 11.05 7.93 26.54
C SER A 22 11.06 7.48 25.07
N PRO A 23 12.21 7.10 24.48
CA PRO A 23 12.24 6.52 23.15
C PRO A 23 11.37 5.26 23.20
N GLN A 24 10.11 5.41 22.81
CA GLN A 24 9.22 4.30 22.57
C GLN A 24 9.89 3.57 21.41
N ASP A 25 10.52 2.43 21.69
CA ASP A 25 11.01 1.53 20.66
C ASP A 25 9.83 1.31 19.71
N TYR A 26 9.87 1.96 18.56
CA TYR A 26 8.90 1.76 17.51
C TYR A 26 9.02 0.30 17.10
N SER A 27 8.18 -0.52 17.71
CA SER A 27 8.00 -1.92 17.39
C SER A 27 6.72 -2.00 16.58
N PRO A 28 6.77 -1.76 15.25
CA PRO A 28 5.62 -2.06 14.44
C PRO A 28 5.33 -3.53 14.68
N THR A 29 4.15 -3.83 15.20
CA THR A 29 3.66 -5.21 15.19
C THR A 29 3.41 -5.53 13.73
N VAL A 30 4.46 -5.94 13.02
CA VAL A 30 4.33 -6.64 11.75
C VAL A 30 3.53 -7.87 12.14
N SER A 31 2.24 -7.90 11.79
CA SER A 31 1.40 -9.06 12.09
C SER A 31 2.00 -10.25 11.36
N LEU A 32 2.73 -11.09 12.10
CA LEU A 32 3.40 -12.32 11.65
C LEU A 32 2.40 -13.42 11.21
N ILE A 33 1.16 -13.05 10.91
CA ILE A 33 0.05 -13.96 10.60
C ILE A 33 -0.18 -14.03 9.07
N ASP A 34 0.48 -13.18 8.29
CA ASP A 34 0.27 -13.00 6.84
C ASP A 34 1.42 -13.56 6.00
N ASP A 35 1.98 -14.71 6.39
CA ASP A 35 3.19 -15.26 5.76
C ASP A 35 2.87 -15.95 4.42
N GLY A 36 1.68 -16.54 4.30
CA GLY A 36 1.28 -17.32 3.14
C GLY A 36 1.11 -16.47 1.88
N LEU A 37 0.30 -15.41 1.96
CA LEU A 37 0.05 -14.54 0.83
C LEU A 37 1.28 -13.74 0.43
N GLU A 38 2.02 -13.18 1.39
CA GLU A 38 3.26 -12.47 1.10
C GLU A 38 4.30 -13.38 0.47
N SER A 39 4.37 -14.65 0.88
CA SER A 39 5.26 -15.64 0.25
C SER A 39 4.85 -15.96 -1.19
N VAL A 40 3.55 -16.09 -1.47
CA VAL A 40 3.02 -16.26 -2.83
C VAL A 40 3.35 -15.02 -3.67
N LEU A 41 3.07 -13.83 -3.15
CA LEU A 41 3.34 -12.56 -3.80
C LEU A 41 4.83 -12.44 -4.15
N ARG A 42 5.74 -12.61 -3.18
CA ARG A 42 7.19 -12.57 -3.43
C ARG A 42 7.66 -13.55 -4.48
N ARG A 43 7.07 -14.75 -4.55
CA ARG A 43 7.46 -15.78 -5.51
C ARG A 43 7.05 -15.42 -6.94
N HIS A 44 5.91 -14.77 -7.10
CA HIS A 44 5.33 -14.47 -8.41
C HIS A 44 5.54 -13.03 -8.87
N GLU A 45 5.89 -12.11 -7.97
CA GLU A 45 6.01 -10.67 -8.23
C GLU A 45 6.87 -10.37 -9.46
N ALA A 46 8.06 -10.95 -9.55
CA ALA A 46 8.96 -10.74 -10.70
C ALA A 46 8.34 -11.21 -12.02
N ASN A 47 7.58 -12.31 -12.00
CA ASN A 47 6.92 -12.84 -13.20
C ASN A 47 5.71 -11.97 -13.59
N LEU A 48 4.95 -11.50 -12.62
CA LEU A 48 3.80 -10.61 -12.84
C LEU A 48 4.25 -9.25 -13.38
N LEU A 49 5.29 -8.65 -12.79
CA LEU A 49 5.88 -7.39 -13.25
C LEU A 49 6.54 -7.51 -14.62
N ALA A 50 6.90 -8.72 -15.07
CA ALA A 50 7.43 -8.95 -16.41
C ALA A 50 6.35 -8.99 -17.50
N ILE A 51 5.06 -9.07 -17.13
CA ILE A 51 3.95 -9.02 -18.10
C ILE A 51 3.89 -7.60 -18.69
N PRO A 52 3.99 -7.44 -20.03
CA PRO A 52 3.92 -6.14 -20.66
C PRO A 52 2.62 -5.41 -20.31
N GLY A 53 2.76 -4.22 -19.73
CA GLY A 53 1.64 -3.38 -19.31
C GLY A 53 1.18 -3.57 -17.86
N VAL A 54 1.79 -4.48 -17.09
CA VAL A 54 1.63 -4.48 -15.62
C VAL A 54 2.46 -3.35 -15.01
N THR A 55 1.86 -2.59 -14.10
CA THR A 55 2.45 -1.40 -13.47
C THR A 55 2.72 -1.60 -11.99
N MET A 56 1.91 -2.42 -11.31
CA MET A 56 2.08 -2.73 -9.90
C MET A 56 1.48 -4.09 -9.55
N VAL A 57 1.95 -4.66 -8.45
CA VAL A 57 1.34 -5.82 -7.80
C VAL A 57 1.24 -5.50 -6.31
N SER A 58 0.06 -5.72 -5.73
CA SER A 58 -0.17 -5.50 -4.30
C SER A 58 -1.13 -6.55 -3.74
N ARG A 59 -1.20 -6.65 -2.42
CA ARG A 59 -2.26 -7.39 -1.74
C ARG A 59 -3.31 -6.42 -1.23
N GLN A 60 -4.57 -6.83 -1.29
CA GLN A 60 -5.67 -6.09 -0.70
C GLN A 60 -6.67 -7.05 -0.07
N MET A 61 -7.19 -6.66 1.09
CA MET A 61 -8.35 -7.29 1.69
C MET A 61 -9.61 -6.70 1.06
N VAL A 62 -10.26 -7.45 0.19
CA VAL A 62 -11.48 -7.00 -0.53
C VAL A 62 -12.75 -7.27 0.27
N GLU A 63 -12.74 -8.31 1.09
CA GLU A 63 -13.81 -8.65 2.04
C GLU A 63 -13.15 -9.12 3.36
N PRO A 64 -13.86 -9.07 4.50
CA PRO A 64 -13.31 -9.55 5.77
C PRO A 64 -12.83 -11.00 5.65
N GLY A 65 -11.52 -11.21 5.84
CA GLY A 65 -10.88 -12.53 5.73
C GLY A 65 -10.68 -13.04 4.30
N ARG A 66 -10.93 -12.20 3.28
CA ARG A 66 -10.66 -12.52 1.87
C ARG A 66 -9.62 -11.58 1.30
N GLU A 67 -8.41 -12.12 1.22
CA GLU A 67 -7.29 -11.45 0.60
C GLU A 67 -7.24 -11.75 -0.89
N THR A 68 -6.79 -10.78 -1.67
CA THR A 68 -6.74 -10.84 -3.12
C THR A 68 -5.50 -10.12 -3.59
N ILE A 69 -4.84 -10.67 -4.61
CA ILE A 69 -3.72 -10.02 -5.27
C ILE A 69 -4.31 -9.04 -6.29
N ILE A 70 -3.96 -7.77 -6.13
CA ILE A 70 -4.34 -6.71 -7.05
C ILE A 70 -3.18 -6.46 -8.00
N ILE A 71 -3.46 -6.50 -9.30
CA ILE A 71 -2.49 -6.21 -10.35
C ILE A 71 -2.93 -4.92 -11.05
N GLY A 72 -2.13 -3.88 -10.92
CA GLY A 72 -2.34 -2.66 -11.69
C GLY A 72 -1.85 -2.85 -13.12
N VAL A 73 -2.66 -2.44 -14.09
CA VAL A 73 -2.33 -2.49 -15.52
C VAL A 73 -2.54 -1.14 -16.19
N ILE A 74 -1.79 -0.89 -17.27
CA ILE A 74 -1.89 0.35 -18.04
C ILE A 74 -3.24 0.51 -18.74
N ASP A 75 -3.85 -0.57 -19.22
CA ASP A 75 -5.11 -0.58 -19.96
C ASP A 75 -5.84 -1.94 -19.86
N SER A 76 -7.11 -1.95 -20.26
CA SER A 76 -7.99 -3.12 -20.12
C SER A 76 -7.57 -4.32 -20.96
N GLY A 77 -6.83 -4.12 -22.06
CA GLY A 77 -6.38 -5.21 -22.93
C GLY A 77 -5.34 -6.12 -22.27
N VAL A 78 -4.71 -5.67 -21.19
CA VAL A 78 -3.76 -6.47 -20.40
C VAL A 78 -4.50 -7.41 -19.43
N LEU A 79 -5.76 -7.12 -19.08
CA LEU A 79 -6.51 -7.89 -18.08
C LEU A 79 -6.69 -9.36 -18.49
N ASP A 80 -6.89 -9.62 -19.79
CA ASP A 80 -7.06 -10.99 -20.32
C ASP A 80 -5.77 -11.82 -20.25
N CYS A 81 -4.61 -11.19 -20.06
CA CYS A 81 -3.32 -11.86 -19.92
C CYS A 81 -3.01 -12.24 -18.47
N LEU A 82 -3.80 -11.76 -17.51
CA LEU A 82 -3.56 -12.01 -16.09
C LEU A 82 -4.09 -13.40 -15.69
N PRO A 83 -3.38 -14.11 -14.80
CA PRO A 83 -3.92 -15.32 -14.19
C PRO A 83 -5.15 -14.97 -13.35
N ALA A 84 -6.12 -15.89 -13.29
CA ALA A 84 -7.30 -15.74 -12.44
C ALA A 84 -7.01 -16.03 -10.95
N ASP A 85 -6.01 -16.89 -10.68
CA ASP A 85 -5.54 -17.23 -9.36
C ASP A 85 -4.04 -17.53 -9.35
N LEU A 86 -3.42 -17.39 -8.18
CA LEU A 86 -2.03 -17.76 -7.90
C LEU A 86 -2.01 -18.60 -6.63
N GLU A 87 -1.71 -19.89 -6.77
CA GLU A 87 -1.64 -20.82 -5.63
C GLU A 87 -2.93 -20.83 -4.78
N GLY A 88 -4.09 -20.67 -5.44
CA GLY A 88 -5.40 -20.60 -4.76
C GLY A 88 -5.75 -19.22 -4.19
N VAL A 89 -4.87 -18.22 -4.34
CA VAL A 89 -5.17 -16.83 -4.03
C VAL A 89 -5.82 -16.17 -5.25
N PRO A 90 -7.00 -15.55 -5.13
CA PRO A 90 -7.64 -14.87 -6.24
C PRO A 90 -6.80 -13.67 -6.71
N VAL A 91 -6.77 -13.44 -8.02
CA VAL A 91 -6.12 -12.31 -8.66
C VAL A 91 -7.17 -11.41 -9.29
N ARG A 92 -7.01 -10.09 -9.12
CA ARG A 92 -7.87 -9.08 -9.73
C ARG A 92 -7.03 -8.02 -10.39
N GLY A 93 -7.27 -7.79 -11.68
CA GLY A 93 -6.67 -6.67 -12.41
C GLY A 93 -7.43 -5.37 -12.17
N GLU A 94 -6.69 -4.26 -12.07
CA GLU A 94 -7.23 -2.90 -11.98
C GLU A 94 -6.51 -2.00 -13.00
N VAL A 95 -7.27 -1.24 -13.78
CA VAL A 95 -6.68 -0.31 -14.76
C VAL A 95 -6.22 0.94 -14.01
N THR A 96 -4.91 1.13 -13.89
CA THR A 96 -4.30 2.29 -13.22
C THR A 96 -4.01 3.45 -14.17
N GLY A 97 -4.09 3.20 -15.48
CA GLY A 97 -3.61 4.14 -16.50
C GLY A 97 -2.07 4.15 -16.60
N PRO A 98 -1.50 5.03 -17.45
CA PRO A 98 -0.05 5.14 -17.60
C PRO A 98 0.58 5.72 -16.32
N ILE A 99 1.63 5.06 -15.84
CA ILE A 99 2.46 5.57 -14.74
C ILE A 99 3.80 6.04 -15.35
N GLU A 100 3.98 7.35 -15.46
CA GLU A 100 5.25 7.97 -15.85
C GLU A 100 6.03 8.35 -14.58
N ALA A 101 7.18 7.74 -14.36
CA ALA A 101 8.11 8.18 -13.32
C ALA A 101 8.78 9.49 -13.77
N LEU A 102 8.64 10.55 -12.96
CA LEU A 102 9.22 11.88 -13.19
C LEU A 102 10.74 11.92 -12.92
#